data_AF-A0A2E8RC24-F1
#
_entry.id   AF-A0A2E8RC24-F1
#
_cell.length_a   1.000
_cell.length_b   1.000
_cell.length_c   1.000
_cell.angle_alpha   90.00
_cell.angle_beta   90.00
_cell.angle_gamma   90.00
#
_symmetry.space_group_name_H-M   'P 1'
#
loop_
_entity.id
_entity.type
_entity.pdbx_description
1 polymer ?
#
loop_
_entity_poly.entity_id
_entity_poly.type
_entity_poly.pdbx_seq_one_letter_code
_entity_poly.pdbx_strand_id
1 'polypeptide(L)'
;MMKYDCKIQTSIENNYFRPKFMRSLWVAILLVFFVFPSLVEAEPYRISGIITYSDGTTVNYNDVEIVCNSQEYDCHPFRGTESTTDMYGIFTLDLDIEEYHDGAELILNVRNENFSHIIDISEMRNSSQNFVANDIQLLQSRPPAPILSGFTCGLIIFSLVFGMVLVRTATRLMTPLGRAEFVGYRAPRIVQCPECSGHIEQHRLISHLIVEHEIEPLDAGEIAGIVFSEIEMK
;
A
#
# COMPACT_ATOMS: atom_id res chain seq x y z
N MET A 1 59.10 4.22 80.24
CA MET A 1 59.29 3.99 78.79
C MET A 1 58.37 2.84 78.39
N MET A 2 57.32 3.18 77.63
CA MET A 2 56.29 2.36 76.98
C MET A 2 56.13 0.88 77.39
N LYS A 3 54.95 0.51 77.94
CA LYS A 3 54.08 -0.53 77.36
C LYS A 3 52.69 -0.60 78.04
N TYR A 4 51.71 -0.88 77.19
CA TYR A 4 50.25 -1.04 77.26
C TYR A 4 49.54 -1.32 78.60
N ASP A 5 48.31 -0.80 78.77
CA ASP A 5 47.15 -1.69 78.67
C ASP A 5 45.78 -0.99 78.56
N CYS A 6 44.92 -1.67 77.81
CA CYS A 6 43.54 -1.35 77.49
C CYS A 6 42.61 -1.79 78.64
N LYS A 7 41.69 -0.93 79.10
CA LYS A 7 40.39 -1.41 79.58
C LYS A 7 39.30 -0.35 79.46
N ILE A 8 38.47 -0.59 78.45
CA ILE A 8 37.23 0.10 78.11
C ILE A 8 36.27 0.02 79.31
N GLN A 9 35.76 1.18 79.68
CA GLN A 9 34.75 1.37 80.70
C GLN A 9 33.37 1.12 80.11
N THR A 10 32.61 0.30 80.82
CA THR A 10 31.22 -0.06 80.61
C THR A 10 30.28 1.15 80.60
N SER A 11 29.39 1.25 79.63
CA SER A 11 27.98 1.53 79.89
C SER A 11 27.15 1.17 78.67
N ILE A 12 26.31 0.16 78.84
CA ILE A 12 25.25 -0.22 77.92
C ILE A 12 24.11 0.76 78.18
N GLU A 13 23.80 1.62 77.22
CA GLU A 13 22.49 2.26 77.16
C GLU A 13 21.84 1.95 75.82
N ASN A 14 20.82 1.10 75.94
CA ASN A 14 19.94 0.64 74.88
C ASN A 14 19.25 1.82 74.20
N ASN A 15 19.31 1.91 72.87
CA ASN A 15 18.17 2.44 72.12
C ASN A 15 18.06 1.77 70.75
N TYR A 16 16.94 1.07 70.62
CA TYR A 16 16.43 0.34 69.48
C TYR A 16 16.17 1.30 68.30
N PHE A 17 17.08 1.40 67.33
CA PHE A 17 16.84 2.16 66.10
C PHE A 17 16.28 1.23 65.01
N ARG A 18 14.95 1.27 64.83
CA ARG A 18 14.22 0.49 63.81
C ARG A 18 14.72 0.78 62.38
N PRO A 19 14.89 -0.23 61.51
CA PRO A 19 15.34 -0.07 60.14
C PRO A 19 14.16 0.32 59.23
N LYS A 20 13.73 1.58 59.27
CA LYS A 20 12.67 2.08 58.34
C LYS A 20 13.19 3.12 57.34
N PHE A 21 14.42 3.62 57.53
CA PHE A 21 14.94 4.77 56.78
C PHE A 21 15.59 4.39 55.43
N MET A 22 16.25 3.22 55.34
CA MET A 22 16.94 2.82 54.10
C MET A 22 15.99 2.48 52.94
N ARG A 23 14.87 1.79 53.19
CA ARG A 23 13.90 1.46 52.12
C ARG A 23 13.27 2.70 51.49
N SER A 24 13.00 3.74 52.28
CA SER A 24 12.40 4.98 51.78
C SER A 24 13.37 5.79 50.93
N LEU A 25 14.66 5.78 51.26
CA LEU A 25 15.69 6.49 50.51
C LEU A 25 15.95 5.83 49.15
N TRP A 26 16.01 4.49 49.11
CA TRP A 26 16.18 3.73 47.87
C TRP A 26 14.99 3.87 46.92
N VAL A 27 13.76 3.91 47.46
CA VAL A 27 12.55 4.15 46.66
C VAL A 27 12.53 5.58 46.11
N ALA A 28 12.96 6.58 46.89
CA ALA A 28 13.07 7.96 46.43
C ALA A 28 14.14 8.13 45.34
N ILE A 29 15.31 7.49 45.48
CA ILE A 29 16.38 7.53 44.47
C ILE A 29 15.95 6.85 43.17
N LEU A 30 15.29 5.68 43.25
CA LEU A 30 14.75 5.00 42.07
C LEU A 30 13.64 5.82 41.39
N LEU A 31 12.79 6.50 42.15
CA LEU A 31 11.77 7.41 41.60
C LEU A 31 12.40 8.61 40.91
N VAL A 32 13.44 9.22 41.47
CA VAL A 32 14.15 10.34 40.82
C VAL A 32 14.82 9.87 39.52
N PHE A 33 15.43 8.67 39.51
CA PHE A 33 16.07 8.14 38.29
C PHE A 33 15.07 7.75 37.19
N PHE A 34 13.85 7.34 37.55
CA PHE A 34 12.78 7.01 36.59
C PHE A 34 11.95 8.21 36.12
N VAL A 35 11.89 9.29 36.91
CA VAL A 35 11.04 10.46 36.60
C VAL A 35 11.77 11.53 35.78
N PHE A 36 13.10 11.48 35.72
CA PHE A 36 13.89 12.29 34.80
C PHE A 36 14.60 11.42 33.76
N PRO A 37 13.90 10.82 32.78
CA PRO A 37 14.58 10.60 31.51
C PRO A 37 15.02 11.99 31.06
N SER A 38 16.32 12.21 31.03
CA SER A 38 16.91 13.44 30.51
C SER A 38 16.26 13.73 29.15
N LEU A 39 15.51 14.84 29.10
CA LEU A 39 15.06 15.48 27.86
C LEU A 39 16.32 16.01 27.16
N VAL A 40 17.16 15.12 26.66
CA VAL A 40 18.12 15.44 25.62
C VAL A 40 17.30 15.39 24.36
N GLU A 41 16.64 16.49 24.04
CA GLU A 41 16.09 16.74 22.72
C GLU A 41 17.29 17.01 21.82
N ALA A 42 17.94 15.93 21.38
CA ALA A 42 18.89 16.00 20.29
C ALA A 42 18.07 16.26 19.03
N GLU A 43 17.93 17.52 18.67
CA GLU A 43 17.19 17.92 17.48
C GLU A 43 18.04 17.53 16.26
N PRO A 44 17.56 16.60 15.40
CA PRO A 44 18.37 16.05 14.34
C PRO A 44 18.69 17.14 13.32
N TYR A 45 19.89 17.09 12.75
CA TYR A 45 20.30 17.98 11.70
C TYR A 45 19.56 17.65 10.40
N ARG A 46 18.79 18.60 9.87
CA ARG A 46 17.99 18.40 8.67
C ARG A 46 18.55 19.15 7.47
N ILE A 47 18.78 18.41 6.39
CA ILE A 47 19.09 18.97 5.07
C ILE A 47 17.85 18.80 4.21
N SER A 48 17.37 19.87 3.57
CA SER A 48 16.26 19.78 2.63
C SER A 48 16.46 20.73 1.46
N GLY A 49 15.95 20.36 0.29
CA GLY A 49 16.03 21.18 -0.90
C GLY A 49 15.33 20.53 -2.07
N ILE A 50 15.36 21.22 -3.22
CA ILE A 50 14.75 20.74 -4.46
C ILE A 50 15.85 20.29 -5.41
N ILE A 51 15.66 19.12 -6.01
CA ILE A 51 16.55 18.58 -7.03
C ILE A 51 15.95 18.82 -8.41
N THR A 52 16.71 19.49 -9.28
CA THR A 52 16.33 19.79 -10.65
C THR A 52 17.35 19.23 -11.65
N TYR A 53 16.89 18.89 -12.85
CA TYR A 53 17.75 18.62 -13.99
C TYR A 53 18.28 19.94 -14.58
N SER A 54 19.22 19.85 -15.52
CA SER A 54 19.78 21.02 -16.21
C SER A 54 18.76 21.84 -17.01
N ASP A 55 17.61 21.25 -17.36
CA ASP A 55 16.48 21.90 -18.01
C ASP A 55 15.52 22.61 -17.02
N GLY A 56 15.82 22.57 -15.72
CA GLY A 56 15.01 23.16 -14.64
C GLY A 56 13.82 22.30 -14.23
N THR A 57 13.68 21.10 -14.78
CA THR A 57 12.60 20.19 -14.38
C THR A 57 12.97 19.40 -13.13
N THR A 58 11.99 19.04 -12.30
CA THR A 58 12.25 18.35 -11.04
C THR A 58 12.63 16.88 -11.26
N VAL A 59 13.51 16.40 -10.39
CA VAL A 59 13.96 15.01 -10.30
C VAL A 59 13.09 14.32 -9.26
N ASN A 60 12.21 13.41 -9.69
CA ASN A 60 11.19 12.82 -8.81
C ASN A 60 11.47 11.33 -8.58
N TYR A 61 11.17 10.83 -7.38
CA TYR A 61 11.34 9.42 -7.00
C TYR A 61 12.76 8.86 -7.25
N ASN A 62 13.77 9.67 -6.97
CA ASN A 62 15.18 9.30 -7.05
C ASN A 62 15.82 9.35 -5.66
N ASP A 63 16.79 8.47 -5.45
CA ASP A 63 17.52 8.39 -4.18
C ASP A 63 18.63 9.44 -4.12
N VAL A 64 18.75 10.03 -2.93
CA VAL A 64 19.79 10.96 -2.50
C VAL A 64 20.56 10.24 -1.41
N GLU A 65 21.79 9.84 -1.70
CA GLU A 65 22.63 9.06 -0.78
C GLU A 65 23.80 9.91 -0.29
N ILE A 66 24.16 9.78 0.98
CA ILE A 66 25.41 10.35 1.50
C ILE A 66 26.56 9.40 1.22
N VAL A 67 27.49 9.87 0.39
CA VAL A 67 28.76 9.23 0.10
C VAL A 67 29.88 9.97 0.84
N CYS A 68 30.86 9.23 1.33
CA CYS A 68 32.01 9.79 2.02
C CYS A 68 33.30 9.46 1.28
N ASN A 69 34.23 10.42 1.24
CA ASN A 69 35.59 10.16 0.79
C ASN A 69 36.31 9.24 1.79
N SER A 70 37.28 8.46 1.31
CA SER A 70 38.05 7.53 2.15
C SER A 70 39.00 8.22 3.14
N GLN A 71 39.22 9.53 2.96
CA GLN A 71 40.11 10.34 3.80
C GLN A 71 39.36 11.19 4.82
N GLU A 72 38.02 11.19 4.81
CA GLU A 72 37.18 12.02 5.67
C GLU A 72 36.57 11.18 6.79
N TYR A 73 37.15 11.26 7.98
CA TYR A 73 36.71 10.46 9.13
C TYR A 73 35.38 10.94 9.70
N ASP A 74 35.12 12.24 9.61
CA ASP A 74 33.93 12.87 10.21
C ASP A 74 32.64 12.55 9.44
N CYS A 75 32.76 12.16 8.16
CA CYS A 75 31.62 11.75 7.33
C CYS A 75 31.22 10.28 7.55
N HIS A 76 32.15 9.40 7.95
CA HIS A 76 31.91 7.96 8.03
C HIS A 76 30.64 7.52 8.78
N PRO A 77 30.23 8.16 9.90
CA PRO A 77 28.99 7.82 10.59
C PRO A 77 27.72 7.97 9.73
N PHE A 78 27.72 8.85 8.75
CA PHE A 78 26.56 9.20 7.91
C PHE A 78 26.52 8.44 6.59
N ARG A 79 27.52 7.60 6.32
CA ARG A 79 27.64 6.88 5.05
C ARG A 79 26.48 5.90 4.87
N GLY A 80 25.83 5.98 3.71
CA GLY A 80 24.70 5.10 3.37
C GLY A 80 23.36 5.57 3.94
N THR A 81 23.31 6.75 4.56
CA THR A 81 22.03 7.43 4.79
C THR A 81 21.46 7.85 3.43
N GLU A 82 20.24 7.43 3.16
CA GLU A 82 19.54 7.72 1.90
C GLU A 82 18.15 8.31 2.16
N SER A 83 17.69 9.12 1.21
CA SER A 83 16.33 9.66 1.17
C SER A 83 15.85 9.74 -0.26
N THR A 84 14.57 9.44 -0.49
CA THR A 84 13.98 9.49 -1.83
C THR A 84 13.26 10.82 -2.04
N THR A 85 13.53 11.48 -3.16
CA THR A 85 12.83 12.72 -3.55
C THR A 85 11.34 12.47 -3.78
N ASP A 86 10.50 13.43 -3.40
CA ASP A 86 9.06 13.37 -3.59
C ASP A 86 8.60 13.66 -5.05
N MET A 87 7.29 13.86 -5.24
CA MET A 87 6.70 14.19 -6.55
C MET A 87 7.13 15.59 -7.07
N TYR A 88 7.58 16.47 -6.20
CA TYR A 88 8.05 17.82 -6.51
C TYR A 88 9.58 17.90 -6.57
N GLY A 89 10.27 16.78 -6.38
CA GLY A 89 11.72 16.70 -6.32
C GLY A 89 12.32 17.22 -5.02
N ILE A 90 11.52 17.35 -3.96
CA ILE A 90 11.97 17.74 -2.64
C ILE A 90 12.56 16.51 -1.94
N PHE A 91 13.74 16.67 -1.33
CA PHE A 91 14.32 15.67 -0.44
C PHE A 91 14.48 16.23 0.98
N THR A 92 14.50 15.32 1.95
CA THR A 92 14.85 15.64 3.34
C THR A 92 15.74 14.52 3.89
N LEU A 93 16.92 14.88 4.38
CA LEU A 93 17.83 13.99 5.09
C LEU A 93 17.88 14.41 6.55
N ASP A 94 17.58 13.47 7.44
CA ASP A 94 17.69 13.64 8.89
C ASP A 94 18.99 12.97 9.36
N LEU A 95 19.89 13.73 9.98
CA LEU A 95 21.20 13.28 10.44
C LEU A 95 21.35 13.51 11.94
N ASP A 96 21.89 12.52 12.65
CA ASP A 96 22.19 12.66 14.08
C ASP A 96 23.62 13.23 14.23
N ILE A 97 23.71 14.56 14.26
CA ILE A 97 24.99 15.29 14.23
C ILE A 97 25.28 15.90 15.60
N GLU A 98 26.49 15.65 16.09
CA GLU A 98 27.07 16.29 17.28
C GLU A 98 27.86 17.58 16.93
N GLU A 99 28.08 18.44 17.93
CA GLU A 99 28.74 19.76 17.75
C GLU A 99 30.15 19.68 17.13
N TYR A 100 30.86 18.55 17.28
CA TYR A 100 32.22 18.40 16.73
C TYR A 100 32.26 18.17 15.21
N HIS A 101 31.12 17.87 14.60
CA HIS A 101 30.98 17.71 13.14
C HIS A 101 30.67 19.02 12.42
N ASP A 102 30.55 20.14 13.14
CA ASP A 102 30.32 21.45 12.55
C ASP A 102 31.48 21.83 11.61
N GLY A 103 31.15 22.16 10.37
CA GLY A 103 32.12 22.43 9.30
C GLY A 103 32.59 21.20 8.51
N ALA A 104 32.15 19.98 8.83
CA ALA A 104 32.50 18.80 8.05
C ALA A 104 31.77 18.77 6.69
N GLU A 105 32.45 18.24 5.67
CA GLU A 105 31.93 18.13 4.30
C GLU A 105 31.25 16.78 4.07
N LEU A 106 29.99 16.82 3.65
CA LEU A 106 29.21 15.69 3.19
C LEU A 106 29.13 15.71 1.66
N ILE A 107 29.18 14.54 1.03
CA ILE A 107 28.97 14.42 -0.41
C ILE A 107 27.61 13.76 -0.65
N LEU A 108 26.67 14.51 -1.21
CA LEU A 108 25.37 14.01 -1.64
C LEU A 108 25.51 13.44 -3.05
N ASN A 109 25.26 12.14 -3.21
CA ASN A 109 25.17 11.49 -4.50
C ASN A 109 23.72 11.43 -4.96
N VAL A 110 23.47 11.96 -6.16
CA VAL A 110 22.16 11.90 -6.80
C VAL A 110 22.37 11.48 -8.24
N ARG A 111 21.85 10.31 -8.62
CA ARG A 111 21.99 9.76 -9.97
C ARG A 111 23.44 9.79 -10.49
N ASN A 112 24.40 9.36 -9.66
CA ASN A 112 25.83 9.32 -9.95
C ASN A 112 26.52 10.69 -10.08
N GLU A 113 25.86 11.79 -9.72
CA GLU A 113 26.47 13.11 -9.59
C GLU A 113 26.71 13.44 -8.10
N ASN A 114 27.85 14.05 -7.79
CA ASN A 114 28.28 14.33 -6.43
C ASN A 114 28.17 15.83 -6.15
N PHE A 115 27.54 16.18 -5.03
CA PHE A 115 27.35 17.56 -4.56
C PHE A 115 27.90 17.70 -3.15
N SER A 116 28.66 18.77 -2.91
CA SER A 116 29.22 19.07 -1.59
C SER A 116 28.20 19.80 -0.73
N HIS A 117 28.06 19.38 0.53
CA HIS A 117 27.28 20.05 1.56
C HIS A 117 28.12 20.20 2.81
N ILE A 118 28.28 21.42 3.30
CA ILE A 118 29.00 21.67 4.55
C ILE A 118 27.99 21.69 5.69
N ILE A 119 28.30 20.95 6.76
CA ILE A 119 27.47 20.97 7.96
C ILE A 119 27.64 22.33 8.65
N ASP A 120 26.54 23.07 8.79
CA ASP A 120 26.49 24.32 9.56
C ASP A 120 25.33 24.22 10.58
N ILE A 121 25.67 23.83 11.80
CA ILE A 121 24.70 23.65 12.88
C ILE A 121 24.11 25.00 13.29
N SER A 122 24.89 26.07 13.17
CA SER A 122 24.46 27.43 13.52
C SER A 122 23.41 27.94 12.54
N GLU A 123 23.57 27.68 11.24
CA GLU A 123 22.61 28.02 10.20
C GLU A 123 21.26 27.33 10.45
N MET A 124 21.27 26.02 10.75
CA MET A 124 20.05 25.29 11.07
C MET A 124 19.32 25.86 12.29
N ARG A 125 20.05 26.16 13.37
CA ARG A 125 19.46 26.68 14.62
C ARG A 125 18.91 28.10 14.46
N ASN A 126 19.48 28.88 13.54
CA ASN A 126 19.02 30.23 13.23
C ASN A 126 17.93 30.25 12.15
N SER A 127 17.76 29.16 11.39
CA SER A 127 16.71 28.98 10.40
C SER A 127 15.35 28.90 11.08
N SER A 128 14.36 29.62 10.54
CA SER A 128 12.98 29.55 11.03
C SER A 128 12.29 28.22 10.73
N GLN A 129 12.90 27.39 9.88
CA GLN A 129 12.29 26.17 9.35
C GLN A 129 12.93 24.89 9.91
N ASN A 130 13.92 25.00 10.82
CA ASN A 130 14.66 23.88 11.41
C ASN A 130 15.29 22.92 10.37
N PHE A 131 15.68 23.43 9.20
CA PHE A 131 16.46 22.73 8.20
C PHE A 131 17.40 23.69 7.47
N VAL A 132 18.47 23.14 6.89
CA VAL A 132 19.40 23.82 6.00
C VAL A 132 18.97 23.58 4.56
N ALA A 133 18.76 24.68 3.82
CA ALA A 133 18.31 24.63 2.44
C ALA A 133 19.48 24.31 1.49
N ASN A 134 19.39 23.22 0.74
CA ASN A 134 20.40 22.84 -0.25
C ASN A 134 19.74 22.38 -1.57
N ASP A 135 19.52 23.33 -2.47
CA ASP A 135 18.97 23.06 -3.80
C ASP A 135 20.05 22.53 -4.75
N ILE A 136 19.73 21.44 -5.44
CA ILE A 136 20.68 20.71 -6.28
C ILE A 136 20.24 20.79 -7.74
N GLN A 137 21.15 21.20 -8.62
CA GLN A 137 20.94 21.15 -10.07
C GLN A 137 21.88 20.12 -10.71
N LEU A 138 21.29 19.07 -11.29
CA LEU A 138 22.01 18.04 -12.02
C LEU A 138 22.48 18.58 -13.37
N LEU A 139 23.67 18.14 -13.80
CA LEU A 139 24.21 18.39 -15.12
C LEU A 139 23.48 17.55 -16.18
N GLN A 140 23.04 16.35 -15.83
CA GLN A 140 22.33 15.48 -16.77
C GLN A 140 20.98 16.07 -17.19
N SER A 141 20.62 15.86 -18.45
CA SER A 141 19.28 16.16 -18.96
C SER A 141 18.29 15.06 -18.55
N ARG A 142 17.01 15.43 -18.38
CA ARG A 142 15.93 14.51 -18.03
C ARG A 142 15.91 13.28 -18.96
N PRO A 143 15.80 12.05 -18.41
CA PRO A 143 15.61 10.86 -19.23
C PRO A 143 14.26 10.91 -19.97
N PRO A 144 14.16 10.34 -21.19
CA PRO A 144 12.91 10.32 -21.93
C PRO A 144 11.82 9.61 -21.11
N ALA A 145 10.65 10.24 -20.99
CA ALA A 145 9.54 9.69 -20.22
C ALA A 145 9.11 8.31 -20.78
N PRO A 146 8.83 7.32 -19.93
CA PRO A 146 8.31 6.03 -20.36
C PRO A 146 6.83 6.18 -20.77
N ILE A 147 6.60 6.67 -21.98
CA ILE A 147 5.27 6.89 -22.57
C ILE A 147 4.45 5.61 -22.81
N LEU A 148 4.96 4.41 -22.46
CA LEU A 148 4.45 3.14 -22.98
C LEU A 148 4.05 2.07 -21.94
N SER A 149 4.26 2.25 -20.64
CA SER A 149 4.03 1.14 -19.69
C SER A 149 2.54 0.89 -19.39
N GLY A 150 1.72 1.93 -19.29
CA GLY A 150 0.29 1.80 -18.97
C GLY A 150 -0.58 1.37 -20.15
N PHE A 151 -0.36 1.97 -21.33
CA PHE A 151 -1.16 1.69 -22.52
C PHE A 151 -0.99 0.26 -23.03
N THR A 152 0.22 -0.29 -22.95
CA THR A 152 0.51 -1.64 -23.42
C THR A 152 -0.20 -2.71 -22.59
N CYS A 153 -0.16 -2.59 -21.26
CA CYS A 153 -0.87 -3.53 -20.37
C CYS A 153 -2.39 -3.46 -20.56
N GLY A 154 -2.95 -2.25 -20.67
CA GLY A 154 -4.38 -2.05 -20.90
C GLY A 154 -4.86 -2.64 -22.23
N LEU A 155 -4.11 -2.44 -23.32
CA LEU A 155 -4.44 -3.01 -24.63
C LEU A 155 -4.33 -4.53 -24.65
N ILE A 156 -3.36 -5.12 -23.95
CA ILE A 156 -3.22 -6.58 -23.84
C ILE A 156 -4.44 -7.18 -23.14
N ILE A 157 -4.84 -6.65 -21.99
CA ILE A 157 -6.02 -7.15 -21.26
C ILE A 157 -7.29 -6.96 -22.10
N PHE A 158 -7.46 -5.79 -22.72
CA PHE A 158 -8.64 -5.50 -23.54
C PHE A 158 -8.72 -6.44 -24.76
N SER A 159 -7.60 -6.67 -25.45
CA SER A 159 -7.57 -7.57 -26.61
C SER A 159 -7.84 -9.03 -26.24
N LEU A 160 -7.37 -9.51 -25.08
CA LEU A 160 -7.67 -10.85 -24.60
C LEU A 160 -9.16 -11.03 -24.27
N VAL A 161 -9.75 -10.09 -23.54
CA VAL A 161 -11.19 -10.14 -23.19
C VAL A 161 -12.04 -10.07 -24.45
N PHE A 162 -11.73 -9.13 -25.35
CA PHE A 162 -12.45 -8.97 -26.61
C PHE A 162 -12.31 -10.21 -27.50
N GLY A 163 -11.12 -10.79 -27.59
CA GLY A 163 -10.87 -12.04 -28.31
C GLY A 163 -11.69 -13.21 -27.76
N MET A 164 -11.77 -13.37 -26.43
CA MET A 164 -12.62 -14.41 -25.82
C MET A 164 -14.11 -14.21 -26.15
N VAL A 165 -14.60 -12.99 -26.13
CA VAL A 165 -16.00 -12.67 -26.48
C VAL A 165 -16.27 -12.99 -27.95
N LEU A 166 -15.36 -12.61 -28.87
CA LEU A 166 -15.50 -12.93 -30.28
C LEU A 166 -15.51 -14.44 -30.53
N VAL A 167 -14.60 -15.20 -29.92
CA VAL A 167 -14.55 -16.66 -30.07
C VAL A 167 -15.82 -17.32 -29.52
N ARG A 168 -16.30 -16.91 -28.34
CA ARG A 168 -17.57 -17.43 -27.78
C ARG A 168 -18.77 -17.10 -28.65
N THR A 169 -18.80 -15.90 -29.22
CA THR A 169 -19.90 -15.47 -30.11
C THR A 169 -19.86 -16.25 -31.41
N ALA A 170 -18.68 -16.38 -32.03
CA ALA A 170 -18.50 -17.13 -33.26
C ALA A 170 -18.86 -18.62 -33.09
N THR A 171 -18.40 -19.26 -32.02
CA THR A 171 -18.72 -20.67 -31.73
C THR A 171 -20.22 -20.91 -31.51
N ARG A 172 -20.93 -19.99 -30.84
CA ARG A 172 -22.40 -20.06 -30.73
C ARG A 172 -23.10 -19.93 -32.09
N LEU A 173 -22.66 -18.99 -32.93
CA LEU A 173 -23.23 -18.77 -34.26
C LEU A 173 -22.97 -19.90 -35.27
N MET A 174 -21.93 -20.72 -35.05
CA MET A 174 -21.66 -21.91 -35.87
C MET A 174 -22.68 -23.03 -35.64
N THR A 175 -23.34 -23.06 -34.49
CA THR A 175 -24.39 -24.06 -34.23
C THR A 175 -25.74 -23.59 -34.77
N PRO A 176 -26.56 -24.48 -35.37
CA PRO A 176 -27.87 -24.10 -35.89
C PRO A 176 -28.80 -23.59 -34.78
N LEU A 177 -28.70 -24.15 -33.57
CA LEU A 177 -29.44 -23.71 -32.38
C LEU A 177 -29.00 -22.31 -31.92
N GLY A 178 -27.68 -22.06 -31.81
CA GLY A 178 -27.18 -20.74 -31.43
C GLY A 178 -27.45 -19.67 -32.49
N ARG A 179 -27.43 -20.03 -33.78
CA ARG A 179 -27.88 -19.13 -34.86
C ARG A 179 -29.37 -18.82 -34.76
N ALA A 180 -30.21 -19.82 -34.47
CA ALA A 180 -31.65 -19.65 -34.28
C ALA A 180 -31.95 -18.76 -33.06
N GLU A 181 -31.23 -18.93 -31.96
CA GLU A 181 -31.36 -18.07 -30.77
C GLU A 181 -30.94 -16.62 -31.04
N PHE A 182 -29.86 -16.40 -31.81
CA PHE A 182 -29.41 -15.05 -32.19
C PHE A 182 -30.40 -14.28 -33.09
N VAL A 183 -31.17 -14.99 -33.93
CA VAL A 183 -32.25 -14.38 -34.73
C VAL A 183 -33.58 -14.28 -33.98
N GLY A 184 -33.62 -14.68 -32.70
CA GLY A 184 -34.82 -14.65 -31.87
C GLY A 184 -35.80 -15.80 -32.13
N TYR A 185 -35.39 -16.85 -32.85
CA TYR A 185 -36.22 -18.04 -33.06
C TYR A 185 -36.22 -18.91 -31.81
N ARG A 186 -37.37 -18.95 -31.12
CA ARG A 186 -37.62 -19.86 -30.00
C ARG A 186 -38.38 -21.07 -30.54
N ALA A 187 -37.81 -22.26 -30.44
CA ALA A 187 -38.47 -23.47 -30.92
C ALA A 187 -39.86 -23.61 -30.25
N PRO A 188 -40.94 -23.88 -31.03
CA PRO A 188 -42.27 -24.06 -30.47
C PRO A 188 -42.26 -25.27 -29.53
N ARG A 189 -42.91 -25.15 -28.37
CA ARG A 189 -43.08 -26.28 -27.46
C ARG A 189 -43.97 -27.32 -28.13
N ILE A 190 -43.54 -28.58 -28.11
CA ILE A 190 -44.30 -29.70 -28.65
C ILE A 190 -45.03 -30.35 -27.47
N VAL A 191 -46.33 -30.56 -27.63
CA VAL A 191 -47.23 -31.15 -26.63
C VAL A 191 -47.86 -32.42 -27.21
N GLN A 192 -48.18 -33.38 -26.34
CA GLN A 192 -48.88 -34.59 -26.74
C GLN A 192 -50.38 -34.38 -26.61
N CYS A 193 -51.15 -34.73 -27.64
CA CYS A 193 -52.61 -34.70 -27.56
C CYS A 193 -53.10 -35.84 -26.67
N PRO A 194 -53.98 -35.58 -25.68
CA PRO A 194 -54.51 -36.62 -24.80
C PRO A 194 -55.43 -37.62 -25.53
N GLU A 195 -56.01 -37.23 -26.67
CA GLU A 195 -57.02 -38.02 -27.37
C GLU A 195 -56.42 -38.93 -28.46
N CYS A 196 -55.54 -38.40 -29.33
CA CYS A 196 -54.87 -39.20 -30.36
C CYS A 196 -53.44 -39.61 -30.03
N SER A 197 -52.86 -39.16 -28.91
CA SER A 197 -51.45 -39.34 -28.53
C SER A 197 -50.42 -38.77 -29.54
N GLY A 198 -50.86 -37.98 -30.51
CA GLY A 198 -50.03 -37.31 -31.51
C GLY A 198 -49.19 -36.17 -30.94
N HIS A 199 -48.03 -35.90 -31.56
CA HIS A 199 -47.14 -34.80 -31.18
C HIS A 199 -47.48 -33.55 -31.99
N ILE A 200 -47.94 -32.49 -31.32
CA ILE A 200 -48.45 -31.28 -31.96
C ILE A 200 -47.80 -30.05 -31.33
N GLU A 201 -47.64 -28.97 -32.09
CA GLU A 201 -47.15 -27.71 -31.54
C GLU A 201 -48.16 -27.13 -30.55
N GLN A 202 -47.69 -26.60 -29.42
CA GLN A 202 -48.53 -26.09 -28.33
C GLN A 202 -49.64 -25.14 -28.82
N HIS A 203 -49.30 -24.24 -29.75
CA HIS A 203 -50.24 -23.26 -30.31
C HIS A 203 -51.31 -23.86 -31.23
N ARG A 204 -51.16 -25.11 -31.68
CA ARG A 204 -52.11 -25.82 -32.56
C ARG A 204 -52.96 -26.85 -31.81
N LEU A 205 -52.69 -27.10 -30.53
CA LEU A 205 -53.40 -28.13 -29.76
C LEU A 205 -54.92 -27.88 -29.74
N ILE A 206 -55.34 -26.64 -29.47
CA ILE A 206 -56.76 -26.28 -29.41
C ILE A 206 -57.44 -26.50 -30.77
N SER A 207 -56.82 -26.02 -31.87
CA SER A 207 -57.38 -26.23 -33.21
C SER A 207 -57.44 -27.71 -33.61
N HIS A 208 -56.48 -28.51 -33.16
CA HIS A 208 -56.47 -29.94 -33.42
C HIS A 208 -57.61 -30.65 -32.66
N LEU A 209 -57.84 -30.30 -31.40
CA LEU A 209 -58.94 -30.85 -30.60
C LEU A 209 -60.32 -30.51 -31.18
N ILE A 210 -60.50 -29.29 -31.70
CA ILE A 210 -61.78 -28.87 -32.30
C ILE A 210 -62.02 -29.56 -33.66
N VAL A 211 -60.99 -29.66 -34.51
CA VAL A 211 -61.14 -30.12 -35.90
C VAL A 211 -61.09 -31.65 -36.02
N GLU A 212 -60.12 -32.31 -35.36
CA GLU A 212 -59.89 -33.75 -35.50
C GLU A 212 -60.67 -34.57 -34.47
N HIS A 213 -61.00 -33.98 -33.32
CA HIS A 213 -61.71 -34.66 -32.23
C HIS A 213 -63.13 -34.12 -31.99
N GLU A 214 -63.58 -33.15 -32.81
CA GLU A 214 -64.92 -32.55 -32.75
C GLU A 214 -65.34 -32.07 -31.33
N ILE A 215 -64.35 -31.66 -30.52
CA ILE A 215 -64.57 -31.18 -29.15
C ILE A 215 -65.06 -29.74 -29.17
N GLU A 216 -66.03 -29.41 -28.31
CA GLU A 216 -66.55 -28.05 -28.19
C GLU A 216 -65.42 -27.07 -27.84
N PRO A 217 -65.38 -25.84 -28.41
CA PRO A 217 -64.27 -24.92 -28.22
C PRO A 217 -63.97 -24.57 -26.75
N LEU A 218 -64.98 -24.58 -25.88
CA LEU A 218 -64.83 -24.34 -24.45
C LEU A 218 -64.06 -25.48 -23.77
N ASP A 219 -64.50 -26.71 -24.01
CA ASP A 219 -63.90 -27.93 -23.46
C ASP A 219 -62.49 -28.17 -24.03
N ALA A 220 -62.28 -27.89 -25.32
CA ALA A 220 -60.96 -27.95 -25.95
C ALA A 220 -59.97 -26.95 -25.32
N GLY A 221 -60.46 -25.79 -24.90
CA GLY A 221 -59.67 -24.79 -24.17
C GLY A 221 -59.29 -25.25 -22.76
N GLU A 222 -60.21 -25.90 -22.05
CA GLU A 222 -59.94 -26.46 -20.72
C GLU A 222 -58.91 -27.60 -20.77
N ILE A 223 -59.09 -28.54 -21.70
CA ILE A 223 -58.17 -29.67 -21.91
C ILE A 223 -56.77 -29.15 -22.27
N ALA A 224 -56.67 -28.19 -23.19
CA ALA A 224 -55.39 -27.57 -23.53
C ALA A 224 -54.76 -26.83 -22.34
N GLY A 225 -55.57 -26.15 -21.52
CA GLY A 225 -55.12 -25.49 -20.30
C GLY A 225 -54.48 -26.46 -19.29
N ILE A 226 -55.09 -27.63 -19.10
CA ILE A 226 -54.55 -28.70 -18.23
C ILE A 226 -53.20 -29.17 -18.76
N VAL A 227 -53.11 -29.48 -20.06
CA VAL A 227 -51.85 -29.93 -20.70
C VAL A 227 -50.75 -28.85 -20.61
N PHE A 228 -51.10 -27.58 -20.79
CA PHE A 228 -50.13 -26.49 -20.67
C PHE A 228 -49.63 -26.30 -19.22
N SER A 229 -50.52 -26.45 -18.23
CA SER A 229 -50.17 -26.36 -16.82
C SER A 229 -49.25 -27.50 -16.35
N GLU A 230 -49.44 -28.71 -16.87
CA GLU A 230 -48.61 -29.86 -16.54
C GLU A 230 -47.17 -29.70 -17.06
N ILE A 231 -47.00 -29.02 -18.19
CA ILE A 231 -45.70 -28.76 -18.81
C ILE A 231 -44.92 -27.64 -18.09
N GLU A 232 -45.60 -26.68 -17.46
CA GLU A 232 -44.91 -25.63 -16.69
C GLU A 232 -44.36 -26.11 -15.34
N MET A 233 -44.88 -27.23 -14.81
CA MET A 233 -44.43 -27.80 -13.54
C MET A 233 -43.27 -28.80 -13.66
N LYS A 234 -42.78 -29.06 -14.87
CA LYS A 234 -41.76 -30.08 -15.18
C LYS A 234 -40.48 -29.45 -15.71
#